data_AF-A0A8J3R2L6-F1
#
_entry.id   AF-A0A8J3R2L6-F1
#
_cell.length_a   1.000
_cell.length_b   1.000
_cell.length_c   1.000
_cell.angle_alpha   90.00
_cell.angle_beta   90.00
_cell.angle_gamma   90.00
#
_symmetry.space_group_name_H-M   'P 1'
#
loop_
_entity.id
_entity.type
_entity.pdbx_description
1 polymer ?
#
loop_
_entity_poly.entity_id
_entity_poly.type
_entity_poly.pdbx_seq_one_letter_code
_entity_poly.pdbx_strand_id
1 'polypeptide(L)'
;MIWQLIGRNNRILGVSPIRFADLAGAMKAAMVVRDRARRATIEVSPDFRLKWRWAITDADGRVLAKAARSYERRTECDQAVDRFVETALHAEIDAVVGRRGRFWGSDSGRART
;
A
#
# COMPACT_ATOMS: atom_id res chain seq x y z
N MET A 1 12.14 8.24 2.69
CA MET A 1 11.48 6.96 3.02
C MET A 1 10.08 6.90 2.40
N ILE A 2 9.63 5.72 1.99
CA ILE A 2 8.21 5.48 1.63
C ILE A 2 7.73 4.31 2.48
N TRP A 3 6.44 4.26 2.80
CA TRP A 3 5.82 3.04 3.26
C TRP A 3 5.11 2.37 2.09
N GLN A 4 4.98 1.05 2.15
CA GLN A 4 4.26 0.25 1.17
C GLN A 4 3.41 -0.77 1.93
N LEU A 5 2.16 -0.95 1.51
CA LEU A 5 1.33 -2.04 2.02
C LEU A 5 1.55 -3.27 1.15
N ILE A 6 2.04 -4.33 1.77
CA ILE A 6 2.29 -5.61 1.11
C ILE A 6 1.15 -6.57 1.48
N GLY A 7 0.44 -7.06 0.46
CA GLY A 7 -0.60 -8.06 0.62
C GLY A 7 -0.07 -9.49 0.51
N ARG A 8 -1.00 -10.45 0.47
CA ARG A 8 -0.67 -11.87 0.21
C ARG A 8 0.13 -12.02 -1.09
N ASN A 9 1.05 -12.99 -1.12
CA ASN A 9 1.99 -13.25 -2.22
C ASN A 9 2.95 -12.08 -2.53
N ASN A 10 3.32 -11.31 -1.50
CA ASN A 10 4.30 -10.22 -1.58
C ASN A 10 3.94 -9.12 -2.59
N ARG A 11 2.65 -8.97 -2.91
CA ARG A 11 2.16 -7.95 -3.85
C ARG A 11 2.01 -6.62 -3.15
N ILE A 12 2.56 -5.55 -3.73
CA ILE A 12 2.28 -4.18 -3.28
C ILE A 12 0.83 -3.84 -3.62
N LEU A 13 0.05 -3.54 -2.59
CA LEU A 13 -1.34 -3.11 -2.72
C LEU A 13 -1.42 -1.60 -2.89
N GLY A 14 -0.65 -0.83 -2.12
CA GLY A 14 -0.61 0.63 -2.20
C GLY A 14 0.64 1.21 -1.54
N VAL A 15 0.89 2.49 -1.78
CA VAL A 15 2.08 3.20 -1.29
C VAL A 15 1.73 4.57 -0.73
N SER A 16 2.68 5.15 0.01
CA SER A 16 2.60 6.54 0.42
C SER A 16 2.49 7.50 -0.77
N PRO A 17 1.71 8.60 -0.63
CA PRO A 17 1.57 9.58 -1.70
C PRO A 17 2.86 10.38 -1.93
N ILE A 18 3.65 10.54 -0.86
CA ILE A 18 4.91 11.29 -0.83
C ILE A 18 6.06 10.43 -0.28
N ARG A 19 7.28 10.97 -0.36
CA ARG A 19 8.42 10.47 0.40
C ARG A 19 8.51 11.24 1.73
N PHE A 20 8.73 10.53 2.81
CA PHE A 20 9.00 11.07 4.14
C PHE A 20 10.50 11.27 4.35
N ALA A 21 10.89 12.20 5.22
CA ALA A 21 12.29 12.46 5.55
C ALA A 21 12.95 11.24 6.22
N ASP A 22 12.23 10.57 7.12
CA ASP A 22 12.74 9.52 7.98
C ASP A 22 11.77 8.34 8.12
N LEU A 23 12.19 7.33 8.88
CA LEU A 23 11.38 6.14 9.18
C LEU A 23 10.18 6.49 10.07
N ALA A 24 10.38 7.35 11.08
CA ALA A 24 9.32 7.72 12.03
C ALA A 24 8.13 8.39 11.33
N GLY A 25 8.38 9.31 10.39
CA GLY A 25 7.35 9.94 9.58
C GLY A 25 6.61 8.94 8.69
N ALA A 26 7.33 7.98 8.09
CA ALA A 26 6.71 6.93 7.27
C ALA A 26 5.84 5.99 8.11
N MET A 27 6.30 5.58 9.29
CA MET A 27 5.53 4.74 10.22
C MET A 27 4.28 5.47 10.72
N LYS A 28 4.42 6.74 11.12
CA LYS A 28 3.28 7.57 11.54
C LYS A 28 2.22 7.67 10.43
N ALA A 29 2.65 7.88 9.17
CA ALA A 29 1.72 7.92 8.05
C ALA A 29 1.04 6.57 7.78
N ALA A 30 1.76 5.45 7.94
CA ALA A 30 1.18 4.11 7.82
C ALA A 30 0.14 3.83 8.92
N MET A 31 0.40 4.27 10.16
CA MET A 31 -0.58 4.20 11.26
C MET A 31 -1.85 4.99 10.94
N VAL A 32 -1.70 6.21 10.41
CA VAL A 32 -2.85 7.04 9.99
C VAL A 32 -3.69 6.32 8.93
N VAL A 33 -3.05 5.65 7.96
CA VAL A 33 -3.75 4.86 6.96
C VAL A 33 -4.55 3.71 7.60
N ARG A 34 -3.92 2.90 8.47
CA ARG A 34 -4.61 1.81 9.18
C ARG A 34 -5.84 2.30 9.94
N ASP A 35 -5.71 3.41 10.65
CA ASP A 35 -6.77 3.91 11.53
C ASP A 35 -7.91 4.60 10.76
N ARG A 36 -7.60 5.18 9.58
CA ARG A 36 -8.55 6.02 8.82
C ARG A 36 -9.07 5.39 7.54
N ALA A 37 -8.46 4.33 7.01
CA ALA A 37 -8.81 3.74 5.70
C ALA A 37 -10.30 3.39 5.59
N ARG A 38 -10.94 2.90 6.66
CA ARG A 38 -12.37 2.54 6.66
C ARG A 38 -13.31 3.71 6.40
N ARG A 39 -12.90 4.93 6.74
CA ARG A 39 -13.69 6.17 6.62
C ARG A 39 -13.17 7.08 5.52
N ALA A 40 -12.11 6.67 4.82
CA ALA A 40 -11.51 7.46 3.77
C ALA A 40 -12.41 7.48 2.54
N THR A 41 -12.40 8.60 1.82
CA THR A 41 -13.04 8.71 0.52
C THR A 41 -12.15 8.03 -0.51
N ILE A 42 -12.76 7.16 -1.33
CA ILE A 42 -12.08 6.49 -2.43
C ILE A 42 -12.27 7.33 -3.69
N GLU A 43 -11.16 7.71 -4.32
CA GLU A 43 -11.16 8.33 -5.64
C GLU A 43 -10.54 7.36 -6.65
N VAL A 44 -11.25 7.10 -7.74
CA VAL A 44 -10.76 6.30 -8.86
C VAL A 44 -10.89 7.11 -10.15
N SER A 45 -9.75 7.39 -10.78
CA SER A 45 -9.66 8.29 -11.92
C SER A 45 -8.65 7.79 -12.96
N PRO A 46 -8.85 8.11 -14.25
CA PRO A 46 -7.89 7.79 -15.30
C PRO A 46 -6.64 8.69 -15.20
N ASP A 47 -5.48 8.14 -15.55
CA ASP A 47 -4.24 8.86 -15.73
C ASP A 47 -4.08 9.37 -17.18
N PHE A 48 -2.97 10.06 -17.46
CA PHE A 48 -2.67 10.62 -18.78
C PHE A 48 -2.49 9.56 -19.89
N ARG A 49 -2.39 8.28 -19.54
CA ARG A 49 -2.32 7.14 -20.47
C ARG A 49 -3.64 6.39 -20.57
N LEU A 50 -4.74 6.99 -20.09
CA LEU A 50 -6.07 6.37 -20.01
C LEU A 50 -6.09 5.11 -19.14
N LYS A 51 -5.14 4.96 -18.21
CA LYS A 51 -5.11 3.86 -17.24
C LYS A 51 -5.66 4.32 -15.90
N TRP A 52 -6.35 3.43 -15.22
CA TRP A 52 -7.03 3.72 -13.97
C TRP A 52 -6.06 3.71 -12.79
N ARG A 53 -6.19 4.69 -11.90
CA ARG A 53 -5.51 4.74 -10.61
C ARG A 53 -6.50 5.09 -9.52
N TRP A 54 -6.18 4.65 -8.32
CA TRP A 54 -6.93 5.00 -7.12
C TRP A 54 -6.08 5.82 -6.16
N ALA A 55 -6.75 6.66 -5.38
CA ALA A 55 -6.24 7.31 -4.19
C ALA A 55 -7.29 7.23 -3.08
N ILE A 56 -6.85 7.27 -1.82
CA ILE A 56 -7.76 7.50 -0.70
C ILE A 56 -7.44 8.81 0.00
N THR A 57 -8.48 9.54 0.39
CA THR A 57 -8.37 10.82 1.09
C THR A 57 -9.07 10.76 2.45
N ASP A 58 -8.52 11.43 3.45
CA ASP A 58 -9.21 11.59 4.73
C ASP A 58 -10.29 12.70 4.66
N ALA A 59 -11.00 12.90 5.76
CA ALA A 59 -12.05 13.90 5.87
C ALA A 59 -11.56 15.35 5.67
N ASP A 60 -10.26 15.61 5.88
CA ASP A 60 -9.64 16.92 5.67
C ASP A 60 -9.19 17.09 4.19
N GLY A 61 -9.45 16.10 3.33
CA GLY A 61 -9.02 16.08 1.93
C GLY A 61 -7.54 15.71 1.73
N ARG A 62 -6.84 15.25 2.77
CA ARG A 62 -5.43 14.83 2.64
C ARG A 62 -5.37 13.45 2.00
N VAL A 63 -4.59 13.31 0.93
CA VAL A 63 -4.31 12.00 0.34
C VAL A 63 -3.51 11.18 1.35
N LEU A 64 -4.04 10.03 1.74
CA LEU A 64 -3.38 9.11 2.68
C LEU A 64 -2.56 8.05 1.96
N ALA A 65 -3.07 7.52 0.86
CA ALA A 65 -2.43 6.47 0.07
C ALA A 65 -2.84 6.55 -1.40
N LYS A 66 -2.03 5.95 -2.26
CA LYS A 66 -2.30 5.84 -3.71
C LYS A 66 -1.90 4.48 -4.27
N ALA A 67 -2.44 4.18 -5.43
CA ALA A 67 -2.09 3.00 -6.21
C ALA A 67 -0.58 2.97 -6.52
N ALA A 68 0.06 1.81 -6.33
CA ALA A 68 1.46 1.57 -6.67
C ALA A 68 1.69 1.43 -8.19
N ARG A 69 0.63 1.11 -8.93
CA ARG A 69 0.62 0.91 -10.38
C ARG A 69 -0.72 1.40 -10.95
N SER A 70 -0.78 1.58 -12.26
CA SER A 70 -2.05 1.80 -12.96
C SER A 70 -2.68 0.48 -13.44
N TYR A 71 -3.95 0.54 -13.80
CA TYR A 71 -4.80 -0.60 -14.18
C TYR A 71 -5.47 -0.33 -15.53
N GLU A 72 -5.63 -1.37 -16.36
CA GLU A 72 -6.24 -1.20 -17.68
C GLU A 72 -7.76 -0.98 -17.59
N ARG A 73 -8.40 -1.52 -16.54
CA ARG A 73 -9.85 -1.44 -16.35
C ARG A 73 -10.21 -0.76 -15.03
N ARG A 74 -11.28 0.03 -15.04
CA ARG A 74 -11.83 0.69 -13.85
C ARG A 74 -12.14 -0.32 -12.75
N THR A 75 -12.84 -1.39 -13.09
CA THR A 75 -13.22 -2.48 -12.16
C THR A 75 -12.03 -3.16 -11.51
N GLU A 76 -10.91 -3.35 -12.24
CA GLU A 76 -9.68 -3.89 -11.63
C GLU A 76 -9.06 -2.92 -10.62
N CYS A 77 -9.21 -1.62 -10.87
CA CYS A 77 -8.76 -0.55 -9.99
C CYS A 77 -9.61 -0.48 -8.72
N ASP A 78 -10.94 -0.57 -8.85
CA ASP A 78 -11.89 -0.62 -7.73
C ASP A 78 -11.58 -1.81 -6.80
N GLN A 79 -11.48 -3.02 -7.37
CA GLN A 79 -11.11 -4.20 -6.58
C GLN A 79 -9.74 -4.07 -5.92
N ALA A 80 -8.82 -3.29 -6.50
CA ALA A 80 -7.51 -3.07 -5.91
C ALA A 80 -7.55 -2.14 -4.71
N VAL A 81 -8.34 -1.07 -4.75
CA VAL A 81 -8.52 -0.19 -3.60
C VAL A 81 -9.32 -0.87 -2.49
N ASP A 82 -10.32 -1.69 -2.82
CA ASP A 82 -11.06 -2.48 -1.82
C ASP A 82 -10.12 -3.42 -1.04
N ARG A 83 -9.28 -4.17 -1.76
CA ARG A 83 -8.26 -5.02 -1.12
C ARG A 83 -7.27 -4.22 -0.29
N PHE A 84 -6.87 -3.04 -0.77
CA PHE A 84 -5.96 -2.17 -0.03
C PHE A 84 -6.60 -1.73 1.28
N VAL A 85 -7.84 -1.23 1.25
CA VAL A 85 -8.57 -0.77 2.44
C VAL A 85 -8.70 -1.91 3.43
N GLU A 86 -9.23 -3.06 3.01
CA GLU A 86 -9.41 -4.23 3.88
C GLU A 86 -8.09 -4.68 4.52
N THR A 87 -7.02 -4.79 3.73
CA THR A 87 -5.71 -5.21 4.25
C THR A 87 -5.12 -4.16 5.19
N ALA A 88 -5.31 -2.86 4.90
CA ALA A 88 -4.75 -1.78 5.70
C ALA A 88 -5.29 -1.76 7.12
N LEU A 89 -6.57 -2.11 7.33
CA LEU A 89 -7.22 -2.13 8.64
C LEU A 89 -6.57 -3.12 9.62
N HIS A 90 -5.97 -4.19 9.08
CA HIS A 90 -5.42 -5.29 9.85
C HIS A 90 -3.90 -5.43 9.70
N ALA A 91 -3.25 -4.51 8.99
CA ALA A 91 -1.84 -4.58 8.71
C ALA A 91 -0.99 -4.35 9.97
N GLU A 92 -0.01 -5.23 10.17
CA GLU A 92 1.13 -4.99 11.04
C GLU A 92 2.06 -3.95 10.40
N ILE A 93 2.70 -3.14 11.23
CA ILE A 93 3.60 -2.07 10.77
C ILE A 93 5.01 -2.43 11.19
N ASP A 94 5.77 -2.95 10.23
CA ASP A 94 7.17 -3.32 10.45
C ASP A 94 8.14 -2.30 9.86
N ALA A 95 9.24 -2.06 10.56
CA ALA A 95 10.34 -1.21 10.11
C ALA A 95 11.25 -1.87 9.07
N VAL A 96 10.71 -2.74 8.21
CA VAL A 96 11.52 -3.44 7.19
C VAL A 96 11.93 -2.45 6.11
N VAL A 97 13.19 -1.99 6.18
CA VAL A 97 13.82 -1.20 5.13
C VAL A 97 14.28 -2.14 4.03
N GLY A 98 13.37 -2.43 3.09
CA GLY A 98 13.71 -3.12 1.85
C GLY A 98 14.70 -2.29 1.03
N ARG A 99 16.01 -2.57 1.14
CA ARG A 99 16.96 -2.18 0.10
C ARG A 99 16.48 -2.85 -1.19
N ARG A 100 16.11 -2.03 -2.18
CA ARG A 100 15.65 -2.48 -3.50
C ARG A 100 16.69 -3.48 -4.04
N GLY A 101 16.33 -4.76 -4.06
CA GLY A 101 17.17 -5.87 -4.53
C GLY A 101 17.97 -6.60 -3.44
N ARG A 102 17.35 -7.55 -2.75
CA ARG A 102 18.02 -8.80 -2.32
C ARG A 102 16.98 -9.91 -2.20
N PHE A 103 17.18 -10.96 -2.99
CA PHE A 103 16.57 -12.27 -2.81
C PHE A 103 16.91 -12.79 -1.41
N TRP A 104 15.91 -13.30 -0.70
CA TRP A 104 16.13 -14.33 0.31
C TRP A 104 15.66 -15.65 -0.30
N GLY A 105 16.61 -16.54 -0.56
CA GLY A 105 16.34 -17.95 -0.75
C GLY A 105 16.18 -18.58 0.61
N SER A 106 14.98 -19.02 0.95
CA SER A 106 14.78 -19.89 2.11
C SER A 106 15.04 -21.32 1.68
N ASP A 107 16.22 -21.79 2.08
CA ASP A 107 16.57 -23.19 2.27
C ASP A 107 15.41 -23.93 2.96
N SER A 108 14.77 -24.84 2.22
CA SER A 108 13.77 -25.76 2.74
C SER A 108 14.44 -27.10 2.97
N GLY A 109 14.91 -27.34 4.19
CA GLY A 109 15.81 -28.46 4.45
C GLY A 109 15.80 -29.01 5.87
N ARG A 110 14.62 -29.37 6.39
CA ARG A 110 14.40 -30.49 7.33
C ARG A 110 14.72 -30.24 8.82
N ALA A 111 13.65 -30.05 9.59
CA ALA A 111 13.51 -30.68 10.91
C ALA A 111 12.28 -31.60 10.84
N ARG A 112 12.53 -32.91 10.78
CA ARG A 112 11.60 -33.93 11.25
C ARG A 112 12.42 -34.87 12.13
N THR A 113 11.87 -35.09 13.32
CA THR A 113 12.22 -36.04 14.38
C THR A 113 12.84 -37.33 13.90
#